data_AF-A0A383DAJ7-F1
#
_entry.id   AF-A0A383DAJ7-F1
#
_cell.length_a   1.000
_cell.length_b   1.000
_cell.length_c   1.000
_cell.angle_alpha   90.00
_cell.angle_beta   90.00
_cell.angle_gamma   90.00
#
_symmetry.space_group_name_H-M   'P 1'
#
loop_
_entity.id
_entity.type
_entity.pdbx_description
1 polymer ?
#
loop_
_entity_poly.entity_id
_entity_poly.type
_entity_poly.pdbx_seq_one_letter_code
_entity_poly.pdbx_strand_id
1 'polypeptide(L)'
;MQALESLSLKLNFSLATKWEDLSEEIKDNILNGSKDKKIEIKYYSEDDNYTVNQSFPGVIPSLVKRFSQSNDPWVRYELNKYQSISSCNNCEGFRLNEQALAVKIDNLHIGQVTNMTISETIKWLDAVINKLKGQYLEIANPIIKEISLRLKFLHDVGLDYLTLDRKSNTLSGGESQRIRLASQIGSGLTGIIYVLDEPSIGLHQRDNIRLLETLKSLKSLGNSVIIVEHDEEAIL
;
A
#
# COMPACT_ATOMS: atom_id res chain seq x y z
N MET A 1 30.55 10.76 -14.47
CA MET A 1 30.97 9.94 -15.63
C MET A 1 32.40 9.45 -15.44
N GLN A 2 33.33 10.34 -15.10
CA GLN A 2 34.76 10.06 -14.82
C GLN A 2 35.08 8.82 -13.96
N ALA A 3 34.30 8.55 -12.90
CA ALA A 3 34.50 7.36 -12.07
C ALA A 3 34.14 6.03 -12.77
N LEU A 4 33.12 6.03 -13.64
CA LEU A 4 32.75 4.86 -14.44
C LEU A 4 33.73 4.62 -15.59
N GLU A 5 34.28 5.69 -16.18
CA GLU A 5 35.35 5.60 -17.18
C GLU A 5 36.62 4.99 -16.58
N SER A 6 37.00 5.40 -15.37
CA SER A 6 38.14 4.83 -14.65
C SER A 6 37.92 3.34 -14.32
N LEU A 7 36.69 2.97 -13.94
CA LEU A 7 36.30 1.58 -13.73
C LEU A 7 36.34 0.76 -15.03
N SER A 8 35.89 1.32 -16.15
CA SER A 8 35.83 0.63 -17.43
C SER A 8 37.22 0.33 -17.98
N LEU A 9 38.17 1.25 -17.80
CA LEU A 9 39.59 1.02 -18.12
C LEU A 9 40.21 -0.07 -17.24
N LYS A 10 39.85 -0.14 -15.95
CA LYS A 10 40.42 -1.13 -15.03
C LYS A 10 39.87 -2.55 -15.25
N LEU A 11 38.59 -2.66 -15.58
CA LEU A 11 37.88 -3.93 -15.79
C LEU A 11 37.80 -4.34 -17.27
N ASN A 12 38.44 -3.58 -18.17
CA ASN A 12 38.48 -3.83 -19.62
C ASN A 12 37.10 -4.02 -20.27
N PHE A 13 36.16 -3.11 -19.99
CA PHE A 13 34.86 -3.09 -20.67
C PHE A 13 34.59 -1.74 -21.34
N SER A 14 33.69 -1.74 -22.33
CA SER A 14 33.28 -0.52 -23.04
C SER A 14 32.01 0.06 -22.43
N LEU A 15 31.98 1.38 -22.24
CA LEU A 15 30.78 2.11 -21.82
C LEU A 15 29.69 2.16 -22.90
N ALA A 16 30.04 1.83 -24.15
CA ALA A 16 29.09 1.74 -25.25
C ALA A 16 28.42 0.35 -25.37
N THR A 17 28.91 -0.64 -24.62
CA THR A 17 28.28 -1.97 -24.58
C THR A 17 26.90 -1.87 -23.93
N LYS A 18 25.89 -2.50 -24.53
CA LYS A 18 24.54 -2.54 -23.96
C LYS A 18 24.58 -3.22 -22.59
N TRP A 19 23.75 -2.73 -21.66
CA TRP A 19 23.71 -3.26 -20.30
C TRP A 19 23.49 -4.78 -20.26
N GLU A 20 22.60 -5.30 -21.10
CA GLU A 20 22.26 -6.73 -21.17
C GLU A 20 23.47 -7.60 -21.56
N ASP A 21 24.35 -7.09 -22.41
CA ASP A 21 25.52 -7.78 -22.95
C ASP A 21 26.73 -7.74 -22.01
N LEU A 22 26.67 -7.00 -20.90
CA LEU A 22 27.72 -6.97 -19.89
C LEU A 22 27.72 -8.27 -19.06
N SER A 23 28.90 -8.73 -18.67
CA SER A 23 29.02 -9.87 -17.74
C SER A 23 28.45 -9.52 -16.37
N GLU A 24 27.94 -10.53 -15.65
CA GLU A 24 27.41 -10.35 -14.30
C GLU A 24 28.47 -9.80 -13.32
N GLU A 25 29.74 -10.15 -13.50
CA GLU A 25 30.83 -9.55 -12.70
C GLU A 25 30.91 -8.04 -12.94
N ILE A 26 30.86 -7.57 -14.19
CA ILE A 26 30.93 -6.12 -14.48
C ILE A 26 29.70 -5.41 -13.92
N LYS A 27 28.50 -5.99 -14.08
CA LYS A 27 27.26 -5.43 -13.50
C LYS A 27 27.34 -5.31 -11.98
N ASP A 28 27.82 -6.35 -11.28
CA ASP A 28 28.02 -6.32 -9.81
C ASP A 28 29.02 -5.24 -9.41
N ASN A 29 30.15 -5.12 -10.10
CA ASN A 29 31.16 -4.09 -9.80
C ASN A 29 30.62 -2.67 -10.02
N ILE A 30 29.76 -2.45 -11.03
CA ILE A 30 29.10 -1.15 -11.26
C ILE A 30 28.07 -0.86 -10.15
N LEU A 31 27.22 -1.83 -9.82
CA LEU A 31 26.10 -1.62 -8.90
C LEU A 31 26.54 -1.59 -7.44
N ASN A 32 27.30 -2.59 -7.00
CA ASN A 32 27.68 -2.84 -5.61
C ASN A 32 29.11 -2.43 -5.28
N GLY A 33 29.90 -2.07 -6.30
CA GLY A 33 31.26 -1.57 -6.14
C GLY A 33 32.34 -2.61 -6.36
N SER A 34 33.58 -2.15 -6.43
CA SER A 34 34.74 -2.99 -6.78
C SER A 34 35.34 -3.78 -5.61
N LYS A 35 34.64 -3.78 -4.45
CA LYS A 35 35.08 -4.42 -3.20
C LYS A 35 36.51 -3.98 -2.87
N ASP A 36 37.46 -4.92 -2.81
CA ASP A 36 38.87 -4.64 -2.48
C ASP A 36 39.72 -4.19 -3.68
N LYS A 37 39.19 -4.26 -4.91
CA LYS A 37 39.93 -3.84 -6.11
C LYS A 37 40.02 -2.32 -6.13
N LYS A 38 41.19 -1.78 -5.78
CA LYS A 38 41.48 -0.34 -5.88
C LYS A 38 41.56 0.09 -7.33
N ILE A 39 40.92 1.22 -7.63
CA ILE A 39 40.86 1.82 -8.96
C ILE A 39 41.44 3.23 -8.84
N GLU A 40 42.27 3.58 -9.80
CA GLU A 40 42.78 4.93 -9.95
C GLU A 40 41.68 5.79 -10.61
N ILE A 41 40.95 6.55 -9.79
CA ILE A 41 39.88 7.42 -10.27
C ILE A 41 40.45 8.82 -10.47
N LYS A 42 40.42 9.29 -11.71
CA LYS A 42 40.86 10.64 -12.08
C LYS A 42 39.67 11.57 -12.12
N TYR A 43 39.73 12.63 -11.33
CA TYR A 43 38.73 13.69 -11.33
C TYR A 43 39.30 14.92 -12.02
N TYR A 44 38.57 15.40 -13.03
CA TYR A 44 38.90 16.63 -13.75
C TYR A 44 37.88 17.70 -13.35
N SER A 45 38.35 18.79 -12.77
CA SER A 45 37.61 20.03 -12.50
C SER A 45 38.21 21.18 -13.30
N GLU A 46 37.50 22.30 -13.43
CA GLU A 46 38.00 23.49 -14.17
C GLU A 46 39.30 24.03 -13.56
N ASP A 47 39.48 23.91 -12.25
CA ASP A 47 40.61 24.49 -11.52
C ASP A 47 41.69 23.48 -11.10
N ASP A 48 41.34 22.19 -10.92
CA ASP A 48 42.25 21.17 -10.38
C ASP A 48 41.98 19.77 -10.91
N ASN A 49 43.06 19.01 -11.14
CA ASN A 49 43.03 17.59 -11.48
C ASN A 49 43.62 16.79 -10.33
N TYR A 50 42.84 15.88 -9.75
CA TYR A 50 43.32 15.01 -8.69
C TYR A 50 43.01 13.55 -8.97
N THR A 51 43.93 12.68 -8.54
CA THR A 51 43.84 11.24 -8.72
C THR A 51 43.71 10.58 -7.36
N VAL A 52 42.66 9.78 -7.19
CA VAL A 52 42.41 9.03 -5.95
C VAL A 52 42.50 7.55 -6.23
N ASN A 53 43.31 6.84 -5.44
CA ASN A 53 43.40 5.39 -5.52
C ASN A 53 42.51 4.75 -4.45
N GLN A 54 41.26 4.47 -4.81
CA GLN A 54 40.25 3.93 -3.90
C GLN A 54 39.40 2.85 -4.57
N SER A 55 38.74 2.02 -3.77
CA SER A 55 37.69 1.13 -4.28
C SER A 55 36.55 1.96 -4.85
N PHE A 56 36.01 1.56 -6.00
CA PHE A 56 34.80 2.16 -6.52
C PHE A 56 33.64 1.73 -5.61
N PRO A 57 32.92 2.66 -4.98
CA PRO A 57 31.93 2.35 -3.95
C PRO A 57 30.65 1.67 -4.51
N GLY A 58 30.45 1.70 -5.83
CA GLY A 58 29.21 1.23 -6.46
C GLY A 58 28.15 2.31 -6.53
N VAL A 59 27.28 2.21 -7.52
CA VAL A 59 26.16 3.15 -7.71
C VAL A 59 25.15 3.01 -6.58
N ILE A 60 24.74 1.79 -6.22
CA ILE A 60 23.70 1.56 -5.19
C ILE A 60 24.18 2.05 -3.81
N PRO A 61 25.35 1.64 -3.27
CA PRO A 61 25.81 2.13 -1.98
C PRO A 61 25.99 3.66 -1.94
N SER A 62 26.41 4.27 -3.05
CA SER A 62 26.53 5.72 -3.17
C SER A 62 25.18 6.43 -3.07
N LEU A 63 24.14 5.92 -3.75
CA LEU A 63 22.78 6.45 -3.66
C LEU A 63 22.19 6.27 -2.26
N VAL A 64 22.34 5.08 -1.65
CA VAL A 64 21.87 4.78 -0.29
C VAL A 64 22.54 5.70 0.73
N LYS A 65 23.87 5.84 0.65
CA LYS A 65 24.63 6.73 1.53
C LYS A 65 24.16 8.18 1.39
N ARG A 66 24.04 8.67 0.14
CA ARG A 66 23.56 10.04 -0.13
C ARG A 66 22.14 10.27 0.39
N PHE A 67 21.25 9.31 0.24
CA PHE A 67 19.88 9.39 0.78
C PHE A 67 19.86 9.44 2.31
N SER A 68 20.67 8.61 2.98
CA SER A 68 20.73 8.55 4.45
C SER A 68 21.36 9.79 5.08
N GLN A 69 22.32 10.42 4.41
CA GLN A 69 23.08 11.57 4.91
C GLN A 69 22.50 12.92 4.51
N SER A 70 21.60 12.98 3.52
CA SER A 70 21.01 14.22 3.04
C SER A 70 19.76 14.61 3.82
N ASN A 71 19.74 15.83 4.36
CA ASN A 71 18.54 16.46 4.91
C ASN A 71 17.81 17.37 3.91
N ASP A 72 18.34 17.52 2.69
CA ASP A 72 17.71 18.32 1.63
C ASP A 72 16.48 17.59 1.04
N PRO A 73 15.26 18.15 1.14
CA PRO A 73 14.04 17.55 0.58
C PRO A 73 14.11 17.28 -0.92
N TRP A 74 14.75 18.16 -1.71
CA TRP A 74 14.86 18.00 -3.15
C TRP A 74 15.75 16.81 -3.52
N VAL A 75 16.89 16.66 -2.84
CA VAL A 75 17.79 15.51 -3.03
C VAL A 75 17.07 14.20 -2.68
N ARG A 76 16.29 14.17 -1.59
CA ARG A 76 15.52 12.98 -1.22
C ARG A 76 14.41 12.67 -2.23
N TYR A 77 13.73 13.68 -2.76
CA TYR A 77 12.73 13.54 -3.80
C TYR A 77 13.31 12.92 -5.08
N GLU A 78 14.45 13.42 -5.56
CA GLU A 78 15.12 12.85 -6.74
C GLU A 78 15.55 11.40 -6.52
N LEU A 79 16.12 11.09 -5.35
CA LEU A 79 16.58 9.73 -5.03
C LEU A 79 15.44 8.74 -4.81
N ASN A 80 14.26 9.20 -4.36
CA ASN A 80 13.09 8.33 -4.20
C ASN A 80 12.58 7.75 -5.53
N LYS A 81 12.84 8.41 -6.67
CA LYS A 81 12.44 7.92 -8.00
C LYS A 81 13.11 6.59 -8.38
N TYR A 82 14.25 6.28 -7.78
CA TYR A 82 15.02 5.05 -8.03
C TYR A 82 14.75 3.96 -6.99
N GLN A 83 13.80 4.17 -6.08
CA GLN A 83 13.45 3.22 -5.02
C GLN A 83 12.07 2.61 -5.27
N SER A 84 11.93 1.34 -4.90
CA SER A 84 10.65 0.65 -4.83
C SER A 84 10.31 0.36 -3.37
N ILE A 85 9.02 0.45 -3.03
CA ILE A 85 8.53 0.02 -1.72
C ILE A 85 8.52 -1.51 -1.70
N SER A 86 9.18 -2.10 -0.70
CA SER A 86 9.17 -3.53 -0.43
C SER A 86 8.62 -3.82 0.97
N SER A 87 8.23 -5.07 1.21
CA SER A 87 7.81 -5.50 2.54
C SER A 87 8.98 -5.41 3.52
N CYS A 88 8.69 -4.92 4.72
CA CYS A 88 9.68 -4.85 5.79
C CYS A 88 10.09 -6.26 6.21
N ASN A 89 11.40 -6.55 6.24
CA ASN A 89 11.90 -7.87 6.64
C ASN A 89 11.60 -8.24 8.11
N ASN A 90 11.31 -7.26 8.97
CA ASN A 90 11.10 -7.53 10.40
C ASN A 90 9.63 -7.83 10.75
N CYS A 91 8.69 -7.12 10.11
CA CYS A 91 7.26 -7.30 10.37
C CYS A 91 6.51 -7.90 9.17
N GLU A 92 7.23 -8.29 8.12
CA GLU A 92 6.71 -8.86 6.87
C GLU A 92 5.64 -8.00 6.17
N GLY A 93 5.60 -6.71 6.50
CA GLY A 93 4.59 -5.78 5.99
C GLY A 93 3.35 -5.60 6.89
N PHE A 94 3.23 -6.32 8.00
CA PHE A 94 2.10 -6.21 8.95
C PHE A 94 2.16 -4.98 9.86
N ARG A 95 3.28 -4.24 9.87
CA ARG A 95 3.45 -2.94 10.57
C ARG A 95 3.30 -2.99 12.10
N LEU A 96 3.35 -4.17 12.69
CA LEU A 96 3.28 -4.41 14.12
C LEU A 96 4.55 -5.09 14.63
N ASN A 97 4.78 -4.99 15.94
CA ASN A 97 5.87 -5.71 16.60
C ASN A 97 5.53 -7.19 16.79
N GLU A 98 6.56 -7.99 17.10
CA GLU A 98 6.42 -9.44 17.27
C GLU A 98 5.42 -9.81 18.38
N GLN A 99 5.40 -9.07 19.49
CA GLN A 99 4.51 -9.34 20.62
C GLN A 99 3.03 -9.16 20.23
N ALA A 100 2.70 -8.15 19.41
CA ALA A 100 1.35 -7.95 18.92
C ALA A 100 0.94 -9.04 17.90
N LEU A 101 1.88 -9.51 17.07
CA LEU A 101 1.63 -10.60 16.11
C LEU A 101 1.57 -11.99 16.75
N ALA A 102 2.06 -12.13 17.98
CA ALA A 102 1.95 -13.37 18.75
C ALA A 102 0.51 -13.64 19.24
N VAL A 103 -0.32 -12.60 19.39
CA VAL A 103 -1.72 -12.74 19.80
C VAL A 103 -2.56 -13.23 18.63
N LYS A 104 -3.24 -14.37 18.81
CA LYS A 104 -3.97 -15.06 17.76
C LYS A 104 -5.41 -15.37 18.16
N ILE A 105 -6.31 -15.23 17.20
CA ILE A 105 -7.71 -15.70 17.27
C ILE A 105 -7.88 -16.71 16.16
N ASP A 106 -8.33 -17.93 16.49
CA ASP A 106 -8.44 -19.04 15.54
C ASP A 106 -7.16 -19.27 14.71
N ASN A 107 -6.01 -19.30 15.40
CA ASN A 107 -4.66 -19.45 14.85
C ASN A 107 -4.15 -18.31 13.95
N LEU A 108 -4.90 -17.22 13.82
CA LEU A 108 -4.54 -16.08 12.98
C LEU A 108 -4.29 -14.83 13.82
N HIS A 109 -3.22 -14.10 13.51
CA HIS A 109 -2.95 -12.81 14.14
C HIS A 109 -3.63 -11.66 13.40
N ILE A 110 -3.69 -10.49 14.03
CA ILE A 110 -4.41 -9.32 13.49
C ILE A 110 -4.00 -8.96 12.05
N GLY A 111 -2.69 -8.96 11.75
CA GLY A 111 -2.19 -8.68 10.40
C GLY A 111 -2.67 -9.66 9.32
N GLN A 112 -2.81 -10.94 9.64
CA GLN A 112 -3.33 -11.95 8.70
C GLN A 112 -4.81 -11.71 8.42
N VAL A 113 -5.58 -11.40 9.46
CA VAL A 113 -7.01 -11.10 9.33
C VAL A 113 -7.21 -9.82 8.50
N THR A 114 -6.40 -8.78 8.70
CA THR A 114 -6.53 -7.53 7.92
C THR A 114 -6.13 -7.66 6.45
N ASN A 115 -5.27 -8.64 6.13
CA ASN A 115 -4.85 -8.92 4.75
C ASN A 115 -5.85 -9.79 3.98
N MET A 116 -6.86 -10.36 4.64
CA MET A 116 -7.96 -11.02 3.97
C MET A 116 -8.86 -10.01 3.27
N THR A 117 -9.51 -10.43 2.20
CA THR A 117 -10.60 -9.64 1.62
C THR A 117 -11.73 -9.49 2.64
N ILE A 118 -12.56 -8.45 2.50
CA ILE A 118 -13.75 -8.27 3.35
C ILE A 118 -14.65 -9.50 3.29
N SER A 119 -14.85 -10.09 2.10
CA SER A 119 -15.62 -11.32 1.90
C SER A 119 -15.06 -12.51 2.70
N GLU A 120 -13.75 -12.71 2.68
CA GLU A 120 -13.06 -13.75 3.46
C GLU A 120 -13.12 -13.47 4.97
N THR A 121 -12.95 -12.20 5.35
CA THR A 121 -12.99 -11.77 6.75
C THR A 121 -14.35 -12.03 7.38
N ILE A 122 -15.45 -11.77 6.65
CA ILE A 122 -16.81 -12.10 7.10
C ILE A 122 -16.95 -13.60 7.38
N LYS A 123 -16.52 -14.45 6.43
CA LYS A 123 -16.57 -15.92 6.58
C LYS A 123 -15.73 -16.40 7.77
N TRP A 124 -14.54 -15.83 7.95
CA TRP A 124 -13.67 -16.14 9.07
C TRP A 124 -14.33 -15.74 10.41
N LEU A 125 -14.91 -14.53 10.49
CA LEU A 125 -15.56 -14.04 11.68
C LEU A 125 -16.76 -14.90 12.08
N ASP A 126 -17.57 -15.34 11.12
CA ASP A 126 -18.67 -16.28 11.34
C ASP A 126 -18.18 -17.61 11.92
N ALA A 127 -17.05 -18.13 11.41
CA ALA A 127 -16.43 -19.35 11.94
C ALA A 127 -15.91 -19.17 13.38
N VAL A 128 -15.33 -17.99 13.70
CA VAL A 128 -14.85 -17.65 15.05
C VAL A 128 -16.00 -17.60 16.04
N ILE A 129 -17.12 -16.93 15.70
CA ILE A 129 -18.30 -16.82 16.57
C ILE A 129 -18.78 -18.19 17.02
N ASN A 130 -18.85 -19.16 16.09
CA ASN A 130 -19.30 -20.52 16.37
C ASN A 130 -18.38 -21.30 17.33
N LYS A 131 -17.10 -20.89 17.46
CA LYS A 131 -16.12 -21.53 18.34
C LYS A 131 -16.07 -20.92 19.74
N LEU A 132 -16.47 -19.66 19.89
CA LEU A 132 -16.44 -18.95 21.17
C LEU A 132 -17.54 -19.45 22.11
N LYS A 133 -17.23 -19.66 23.39
CA LYS A 133 -18.16 -20.16 24.41
C LYS A 133 -17.97 -19.47 25.75
N GLY A 134 -19.05 -19.43 26.55
CA GLY A 134 -19.05 -18.87 27.90
C GLY A 134 -18.63 -17.40 27.94
N GLN A 135 -17.79 -17.05 28.91
CA GLN A 135 -17.36 -15.68 29.17
C GLN A 135 -16.69 -15.00 27.95
N TYR A 136 -15.94 -15.75 27.14
CA TYR A 136 -15.30 -15.19 25.95
C TYR A 136 -16.33 -14.68 24.92
N LEU A 137 -17.42 -15.43 24.73
CA LEU A 137 -18.49 -15.02 23.84
C LEU A 137 -19.21 -13.80 24.40
N GLU A 138 -19.51 -13.76 25.71
CA GLU A 138 -20.18 -12.62 26.33
C GLU A 138 -19.39 -11.31 26.17
N ILE A 139 -18.07 -11.37 26.38
CA ILE A 139 -17.18 -10.21 26.24
C ILE A 139 -17.03 -9.81 24.77
N ALA A 140 -16.86 -10.77 23.86
CA ALA A 140 -16.59 -10.48 22.46
C ALA A 140 -17.85 -10.10 21.66
N ASN A 141 -19.04 -10.53 22.07
CA ASN A 141 -20.27 -10.39 21.29
C ASN A 141 -20.60 -8.93 20.88
N PRO A 142 -20.49 -7.90 21.75
CA PRO A 142 -20.70 -6.52 21.33
C PRO A 142 -19.70 -6.05 20.26
N ILE A 143 -18.43 -6.45 20.40
CA ILE A 143 -17.35 -6.09 19.47
C ILE A 143 -17.56 -6.78 18.13
N ILE A 144 -17.85 -8.08 18.15
CA ILE A 144 -18.08 -8.87 16.95
C ILE A 144 -19.29 -8.33 16.19
N LYS A 145 -20.38 -7.99 16.88
CA LYS A 145 -21.56 -7.38 16.24
C LYS A 145 -21.20 -6.11 15.48
N GLU A 146 -20.40 -5.22 16.07
CA GLU A 146 -19.96 -3.98 15.40
C GLU A 146 -19.07 -4.28 14.19
N ILE A 147 -18.11 -5.21 14.31
CA ILE A 147 -17.23 -5.60 13.21
C ILE A 147 -18.04 -6.22 12.07
N SER A 148 -18.89 -7.20 12.36
CA SER A 148 -19.77 -7.84 11.37
C SER A 148 -20.65 -6.82 10.65
N LEU A 149 -21.19 -5.86 11.38
CA LEU A 149 -22.03 -4.80 10.82
C LEU A 149 -21.24 -3.90 9.86
N ARG A 150 -20.03 -3.46 10.25
CA ARG A 150 -19.14 -2.63 9.40
C ARG A 150 -18.71 -3.36 8.14
N LEU A 151 -18.32 -4.64 8.27
CA LEU A 151 -17.93 -5.46 7.13
C LEU A 151 -19.10 -5.68 6.17
N LYS A 152 -20.31 -5.89 6.71
CA LYS A 152 -21.52 -6.00 5.91
C LYS A 152 -21.79 -4.73 5.10
N PHE A 153 -21.66 -3.54 5.69
CA PHE A 153 -21.85 -2.31 4.91
C PHE A 153 -20.85 -2.16 3.77
N LEU A 154 -19.59 -2.53 3.99
CA LEU A 154 -18.58 -2.53 2.92
C LEU A 154 -18.93 -3.55 1.83
N HIS A 155 -19.47 -4.71 2.20
CA HIS A 155 -19.96 -5.71 1.26
C HIS A 155 -21.18 -5.21 0.45
N ASP A 156 -22.15 -4.57 1.11
CA ASP A 156 -23.38 -4.08 0.50
C ASP A 156 -23.10 -2.95 -0.51
N VAL A 157 -22.07 -2.13 -0.29
CA VAL A 157 -21.60 -1.12 -1.27
C VAL A 157 -20.63 -1.69 -2.32
N GLY A 158 -20.48 -3.01 -2.41
CA GLY A 158 -19.69 -3.68 -3.45
C GLY A 158 -18.17 -3.52 -3.30
N LEU A 159 -17.66 -3.43 -2.06
CA LEU A 159 -16.22 -3.35 -1.77
C LEU A 159 -15.67 -4.64 -1.16
N ASP A 160 -16.37 -5.76 -1.32
CA ASP A 160 -16.04 -7.03 -0.67
C ASP A 160 -14.72 -7.66 -1.12
N TYR A 161 -14.21 -7.23 -2.28
CA TYR A 161 -12.92 -7.63 -2.84
C TYR A 161 -11.72 -6.89 -2.22
N LEU A 162 -11.94 -5.79 -1.48
CA LEU A 162 -10.87 -5.05 -0.83
C LEU A 162 -10.41 -5.76 0.44
N THR A 163 -9.13 -5.60 0.77
CA THR A 163 -8.56 -5.98 2.05
C THR A 163 -8.60 -4.81 3.03
N LEU A 164 -8.60 -5.09 4.33
CA LEU A 164 -8.62 -4.04 5.37
C LEU A 164 -7.27 -3.32 5.49
N ASP A 165 -6.17 -3.94 5.07
CA ASP A 165 -4.82 -3.37 5.09
C ASP A 165 -4.50 -2.50 3.87
N ARG A 166 -5.40 -2.45 2.87
CA ARG A 166 -5.19 -1.69 1.63
C ARG A 166 -4.96 -0.21 1.93
N LYS A 167 -3.91 0.34 1.32
CA LYS A 167 -3.54 1.75 1.53
C LYS A 167 -4.59 2.67 0.93
N SER A 168 -5.07 3.64 1.72
CA SER A 168 -6.11 4.59 1.31
C SER A 168 -5.74 5.40 0.06
N ASN A 169 -4.46 5.72 -0.15
CA ASN A 169 -3.97 6.45 -1.32
C ASN A 169 -3.93 5.62 -2.62
N THR A 170 -4.26 4.33 -2.57
CA THR A 170 -4.35 3.44 -3.75
C THR A 170 -5.80 3.14 -4.15
N LEU A 171 -6.76 3.76 -3.46
CA LEU A 171 -8.18 3.62 -3.77
C LEU A 171 -8.56 4.54 -4.93
N SER A 172 -9.45 4.06 -5.77
CA SER A 172 -10.11 4.91 -6.76
C SER A 172 -11.03 5.94 -6.09
N GLY A 173 -11.46 6.96 -6.84
CA GLY A 173 -12.44 7.93 -6.37
C GLY A 173 -13.74 7.26 -5.92
N GLY A 174 -14.29 6.37 -6.76
CA GLY A 174 -15.51 5.62 -6.44
C GLY A 174 -15.34 4.67 -5.24
N GLU A 175 -14.19 3.99 -5.11
CA GLU A 175 -13.90 3.18 -3.92
C GLU A 175 -13.91 4.05 -2.64
N SER A 176 -13.22 5.19 -2.67
CA SER A 176 -13.15 6.10 -1.52
C SER A 176 -14.52 6.66 -1.13
N GLN A 177 -15.33 7.01 -2.12
CA GLN A 177 -16.70 7.50 -1.92
C GLN A 177 -17.59 6.42 -1.29
N ARG A 178 -17.51 5.17 -1.76
CA ARG A 178 -18.29 4.06 -1.20
C ARG A 178 -17.84 3.67 0.21
N ILE A 179 -16.56 3.71 0.53
CA ILE A 179 -16.08 3.54 1.92
C ILE A 179 -16.67 4.62 2.83
N ARG A 180 -16.72 5.87 2.34
CA ARG A 180 -17.32 6.98 3.09
C ARG A 180 -18.82 6.73 3.30
N LEU A 181 -19.54 6.28 2.28
CA LEU A 181 -20.95 5.93 2.37
C LEU A 181 -21.19 4.81 3.41
N ALA A 182 -20.46 3.70 3.30
CA ALA A 182 -20.52 2.58 4.26
C ALA A 182 -20.27 3.04 5.71
N SER A 183 -19.30 3.94 5.91
CA SER A 183 -18.99 4.51 7.22
C SER A 183 -20.12 5.35 7.78
N GLN A 184 -20.83 6.10 6.93
CA GLN A 184 -21.99 6.90 7.31
C GLN A 184 -23.18 6.04 7.68
N ILE A 185 -23.46 4.97 6.94
CA ILE A 185 -24.55 4.04 7.27
C ILE A 185 -24.31 3.41 8.64
N GLY A 186 -23.07 2.96 8.91
CA GLY A 186 -22.74 2.40 10.20
C GLY A 186 -22.65 3.40 11.35
N SER A 187 -22.73 4.71 11.10
CA SER A 187 -22.82 5.68 12.20
C SER A 187 -24.17 5.64 12.92
N GLY A 188 -25.20 5.06 12.30
CA GLY A 188 -26.55 4.95 12.88
C GLY A 188 -27.22 6.31 13.13
N LEU A 189 -26.75 7.37 12.47
CA LEU A 189 -27.30 8.72 12.65
C LEU A 189 -28.69 8.83 12.02
N THR A 190 -29.55 9.61 12.67
CA THR A 190 -30.96 9.85 12.27
C THR A 190 -31.23 11.36 12.19
N GLY A 191 -32.11 11.80 11.29
CA GLY A 191 -32.43 13.22 11.12
C GLY A 191 -31.37 14.02 10.35
N ILE A 192 -30.51 13.34 9.58
CA ILE A 192 -29.47 13.96 8.76
C ILE A 192 -29.95 14.08 7.30
N ILE A 193 -29.46 15.12 6.61
CA ILE A 193 -29.58 15.24 5.17
C ILE A 193 -28.26 14.79 4.53
N TYR A 194 -28.30 13.67 3.80
CA TYR A 194 -27.20 13.20 2.98
C TYR A 194 -27.34 13.78 1.57
N VAL A 195 -26.29 14.43 1.08
CA VAL A 195 -26.19 14.92 -0.31
C VAL A 195 -25.07 14.14 -0.99
N LEU A 196 -25.41 13.37 -2.02
CA LEU A 196 -24.53 12.45 -2.73
C LEU A 196 -24.39 12.90 -4.18
N ASP A 197 -23.16 12.88 -4.70
CA ASP A 197 -22.81 13.28 -6.05
C ASP A 197 -22.33 12.05 -6.84
N GLU A 198 -23.11 11.58 -7.81
CA GLU A 198 -22.87 10.41 -8.67
C GLU A 198 -22.37 9.15 -7.91
N PRO A 199 -23.11 8.64 -6.91
CA PRO A 199 -22.67 7.49 -6.13
C PRO A 199 -22.53 6.19 -6.95
N SER A 200 -23.12 6.09 -8.14
CA SER A 200 -22.98 4.95 -9.06
C SER A 200 -21.65 4.94 -9.83
N ILE A 201 -20.85 6.02 -9.79
CA ILE A 201 -19.64 6.12 -10.61
C ILE A 201 -18.65 4.98 -10.35
N GLY A 202 -18.27 4.30 -11.43
CA GLY A 202 -17.36 3.16 -11.37
C GLY A 202 -17.93 1.91 -10.69
N LEU A 203 -19.26 1.80 -10.56
CA LEU A 203 -19.93 0.54 -10.24
C LEU A 203 -20.32 -0.22 -11.50
N HIS A 204 -20.28 -1.55 -11.40
CA HIS A 204 -20.94 -2.41 -12.36
C HIS A 204 -22.46 -2.34 -12.13
N GLN A 205 -23.25 -2.42 -13.20
CA GLN A 205 -24.73 -2.28 -13.13
C GLN A 205 -25.39 -3.23 -12.11
N ARG A 206 -24.87 -4.46 -12.01
CA ARG A 206 -25.28 -5.43 -10.97
C ARG A 206 -25.16 -4.91 -9.53
N ASP A 207 -24.12 -4.14 -9.24
CA ASP A 207 -23.84 -3.64 -7.89
C ASP A 207 -24.59 -2.32 -7.61
N ASN A 208 -25.11 -1.66 -8.65
CA ASN A 208 -25.96 -0.47 -8.53
C ASN A 208 -27.25 -0.76 -7.72
N ILE A 209 -27.85 -1.92 -7.95
CA ILE A 209 -29.05 -2.37 -7.21
C ILE A 209 -28.78 -2.40 -5.69
N ARG A 210 -27.62 -2.93 -5.28
CA ARG A 210 -27.23 -3.03 -3.87
C ARG A 210 -26.96 -1.66 -3.26
N LEU A 211 -26.35 -0.76 -4.03
CA LEU A 211 -26.18 0.64 -3.64
C LEU A 211 -27.54 1.30 -3.39
N LEU A 212 -28.49 1.15 -4.31
CA LEU A 212 -29.83 1.73 -4.18
C LEU A 212 -30.59 1.17 -2.97
N GLU A 213 -30.51 -0.14 -2.70
CA GLU A 213 -31.06 -0.75 -1.48
C GLU A 213 -30.47 -0.14 -0.21
N THR A 214 -29.16 0.09 -0.22
CA THR A 214 -28.43 0.71 0.88
C THR A 214 -28.88 2.17 1.12
N LEU A 215 -29.07 2.94 0.05
CA LEU A 215 -29.58 4.32 0.15
C LEU A 215 -31.04 4.36 0.62
N LYS A 216 -31.87 3.40 0.20
CA LYS A 216 -33.23 3.22 0.74
C LYS A 216 -33.21 2.90 2.24
N SER A 217 -32.23 2.10 2.70
CA SER A 217 -32.03 1.85 4.13
C SER A 217 -31.63 3.11 4.90
N LEU A 218 -30.80 3.99 4.33
CA LEU A 218 -30.48 5.28 4.98
C LEU A 218 -31.73 6.13 5.16
N LYS A 219 -32.59 6.18 4.14
CA LYS A 219 -33.87 6.90 4.20
C LYS A 219 -34.80 6.31 5.27
N SER A 220 -34.90 4.97 5.36
CA SER A 220 -35.79 4.31 6.33
C SER A 220 -35.37 4.51 7.78
N LEU A 221 -34.08 4.81 8.03
CA LEU A 221 -33.57 5.22 9.35
C LEU A 221 -34.00 6.64 9.77
N GLY A 222 -34.81 7.34 8.96
CA GLY A 222 -35.28 8.69 9.28
C GLY A 222 -34.34 9.80 8.79
N ASN A 223 -33.55 9.53 7.76
CA ASN A 223 -32.71 10.51 7.09
C ASN A 223 -33.32 10.96 5.76
N SER A 224 -32.93 12.15 5.31
CA SER A 224 -33.22 12.62 3.95
C SER A 224 -32.01 12.33 3.08
N VAL A 225 -32.23 11.78 1.88
CA VAL A 225 -31.16 11.45 0.94
C VAL A 225 -31.45 12.18 -0.38
N ILE A 226 -30.54 13.07 -0.77
CA ILE A 226 -30.55 13.81 -2.03
C ILE A 226 -29.40 13.26 -2.87
N ILE A 227 -29.72 12.81 -4.07
CA ILE A 227 -28.77 12.16 -4.97
C ILE A 227 -28.74 12.95 -6.27
N VAL A 228 -27.55 13.33 -6.72
CA VAL A 228 -27.29 13.76 -8.10
C VAL A 228 -26.85 12.53 -8.87
N GLU A 229 -27.67 12.10 -9.83
CA GLU A 229 -27.42 10.92 -10.65
C GLU A 229 -27.79 11.17 -12.11
N HIS A 230 -27.14 10.43 -12.99
CA HIS A 230 -27.44 10.39 -14.42
C HIS A 230 -27.85 8.98 -14.88
N ASP A 231 -27.72 7.97 -14.01
CA ASP A 231 -28.14 6.59 -14.29
C ASP A 231 -29.68 6.42 -14.25
N GLU A 232 -30.24 5.80 -15.30
CA GLU A 232 -31.70 5.66 -15.43
C GLU A 232 -32.32 4.75 -14.38
N GLU A 233 -31.62 3.69 -13.94
CA GLU A 233 -32.12 2.77 -12.91
C GLU A 233 -32.17 3.43 -11.53
N ALA A 234 -31.29 4.40 -11.27
CA ALA A 234 -31.31 5.19 -10.04
C ALA A 234 -32.45 6.23 -10.01
N ILE A 235 -32.90 6.70 -11.17
CA ILE A 235 -33.93 7.74 -11.32
C ILE A 235 -35.36 7.15 -11.24
N LEU A 236 -35.53 5.89 -11.65
CA LEU A 236 -36.82 5.16 -11.69
C LEU A 236 -37.18 4.48 -10.36
#